data_AF-A0A9N9RG05-F1
#
_entry.id   AF-A0A9N9RG05-F1
#
_cell.length_a   1.000
_cell.length_b   1.000
_cell.length_c   1.000
_cell.angle_alpha   90.00
_cell.angle_beta   90.00
_cell.angle_gamma   90.00
#
_symmetry.space_group_name_H-M   'P 1'
#
loop_
_entity.id
_entity.type
_entity.pdbx_description
1 polymer ?
#
loop_
_entity_poly.entity_id
_entity_poly.type
_entity_poly.pdbx_seq_one_letter_code
_entity_poly.pdbx_strand_id
1 'polypeptide(L)' 'MCDKVFDRNQILKSHIRTHTGERPYQCTKCPAQFSQASVLGTHVKLIHLKLARNGRPKASALKAE' A
#
# COMPACT_ATOMS: atom_id res chain seq x y z
N MET A 1 11.46 1.80 17.94
CA MET A 1 10.72 2.90 17.29
C MET A 1 11.72 3.91 16.74
N CYS A 2 11.46 4.57 15.59
CA CYS A 2 12.43 5.49 14.96
C CYS A 2 11.91 6.93 14.86
N ASP A 3 12.82 7.91 14.89
CA ASP A 3 12.57 9.36 14.82
C ASP A 3 12.32 9.89 13.39
N LYS A 4 11.52 9.18 12.59
CA LYS A 4 11.09 9.70 11.28
C LYS A 4 9.82 10.51 11.43
N VAL A 5 9.89 11.78 11.01
CA VAL A 5 8.75 12.69 10.98
C VAL A 5 8.12 12.67 9.59
N PHE A 6 6.80 12.59 9.54
CA PHE A 6 6.04 12.62 8.30
C PHE A 6 5.01 13.75 8.35
N ASP A 7 4.95 14.54 7.29
CA ASP A 7 3.98 15.62 7.10
C ASP A 7 2.53 15.11 6.95
N ARG A 8 2.35 13.84 6.57
CA ARG A 8 1.03 13.24 6.32
C ARG A 8 0.76 12.06 7.26
N ASN A 9 -0.37 12.14 7.97
CA ASN A 9 -0.83 11.09 8.91
C ASN A 9 -0.93 9.71 8.24
N GLN A 10 -1.39 9.65 6.98
CA GLN A 10 -1.52 8.39 6.24
C GLN A 10 -0.16 7.70 6.02
N ILE A 11 0.89 8.50 5.78
CA ILE A 11 2.25 7.99 5.60
C ILE A 11 2.82 7.53 6.94
N LEU A 12 2.58 8.29 8.02
CA LEU A 12 2.96 7.90 9.37
C LEU A 12 2.29 6.56 9.77
N LYS A 13 0.98 6.41 9.57
CA LYS A 13 0.25 5.17 9.85
C LYS A 13 0.80 3.98 9.06
N SER A 14 1.06 4.16 7.76
CA SER A 14 1.68 3.12 6.95
C SER A 14 3.12 2.80 7.40
N HIS A 15 3.85 3.79 7.89
CA HIS A 15 5.20 3.61 8.43
C HIS A 15 5.17 2.84 9.75
N ILE A 16 4.23 3.12 10.65
CA ILE A 16 4.10 2.40 11.92
C ILE A 16 3.90 0.89 11.70
N ARG A 17 3.19 0.50 10.64
CA ARG A 17 3.04 -0.92 10.24
C ARG A 17 4.36 -1.63 9.94
N THR A 18 5.43 -0.89 9.60
CA THR A 18 6.76 -1.50 9.43
C THR A 18 7.42 -1.86 10.77
N HIS A 19 7.02 -1.22 11.86
CA HIS A 19 7.47 -1.55 13.21
C HIS A 19 6.61 -2.67 13.82
N THR A 20 5.28 -2.62 13.61
CA THR A 20 4.36 -3.62 14.19
C THR A 20 4.28 -4.91 13.37
N GLY A 21 4.73 -4.88 12.11
CA GLY A 21 4.59 -6.02 11.20
C GLY A 21 3.15 -6.26 10.74
N GLU A 22 2.21 -5.34 11.03
CA GLU A 22 0.82 -5.50 10.65
C GLU A 22 0.62 -5.45 9.14
N ARG A 23 -0.08 -6.47 8.63
CA ARG A 23 -0.39 -6.63 7.21
C ARG A 23 -1.90 -6.81 7.02
N PRO A 24 -2.69 -5.75 7.20
CA PRO A 24 -4.16 -5.84 7.17
C PRO A 24 -4.71 -6.15 5.77
N TYR A 25 -3.90 -6.03 4.71
CA TYR A 25 -4.36 -6.26 3.34
C TYR A 25 -3.97 -7.66 2.87
N GLN A 26 -4.91 -8.60 2.93
CA GLN A 26 -4.73 -9.96 2.44
C GLN A 26 -5.21 -10.10 0.99
N CYS A 27 -4.46 -10.83 0.17
CA CYS A 27 -4.90 -11.21 -1.16
C CYS A 27 -6.04 -12.25 -1.08
N THR A 28 -7.08 -12.09 -1.89
CA THR A 28 -8.21 -13.04 -1.93
C THR A 28 -7.93 -14.25 -2.80
N LYS A 29 -6.85 -14.23 -3.59
CA LYS A 29 -6.48 -15.29 -4.54
C LYS A 29 -5.31 -16.15 -4.05
N CYS A 30 -4.55 -15.69 -3.06
CA CYS A 30 -3.40 -16.40 -2.51
C CYS A 30 -3.16 -15.96 -1.05
N PRO A 31 -2.32 -16.67 -0.27
CA PRO A 31 -2.09 -16.33 1.14
C PRO A 31 -1.19 -15.10 1.35
N ALA A 32 -0.85 -14.35 0.31
CA ALA A 32 0.01 -13.18 0.42
C ALA A 32 -0.67 -12.03 1.17
N GLN A 33 0.05 -11.43 2.12
CA GLN A 33 -0.40 -10.29 2.92
C GLN A 33 0.51 -9.08 2.72
N PHE A 34 -0.08 -7.90 2.74
CA PHE A 34 0.58 -6.62 2.46
C PHE A 34 0.23 -5.59 3.52
N SER A 35 1.15 -4.66 3.77
CA SER A 35 0.97 -3.53 4.69
C SER A 35 0.29 -2.33 4.03
N GLN A 36 0.15 -2.34 2.69
CA GLN A 36 -0.42 -1.24 1.89
C GLN A 36 -1.34 -1.78 0.77
N ALA A 37 -2.47 -1.10 0.56
CA ALA A 37 -3.45 -1.45 -0.47
C ALA A 37 -2.92 -1.30 -1.90
N SER A 38 -2.08 -0.28 -2.16
CA SER A 38 -1.46 -0.06 -3.47
C SER A 38 -0.56 -1.22 -3.91
N VAL A 39 0.15 -1.81 -2.95
CA VAL A 39 1.01 -2.98 -3.16
C VAL A 39 0.18 -4.22 -3.44
N LEU A 40 -0.88 -4.47 -2.66
CA LEU A 40 -1.83 -5.56 -2.94
C LEU A 40 -2.47 -5.43 -4.33
N GLY A 41 -2.93 -4.23 -4.70
CA GLY A 41 -3.55 -3.99 -6.01
C GLY A 41 -2.58 -4.26 -7.17
N THR A 42 -1.31 -3.92 -7.00
CA THR A 42 -0.26 -4.24 -7.99
C THR A 42 0.00 -5.75 -8.05
N HIS A 43 0.07 -6.41 -6.89
CA HIS A 43 0.23 -7.86 -6.80
C HIS A 43 -0.90 -8.60 -7.53
N VAL A 44 -2.16 -8.27 -7.25
CA VAL A 44 -3.30 -8.94 -7.89
C VAL A 44 -3.28 -8.76 -9.40
N LYS A 45 -3.01 -7.54 -9.89
CA LYS A 45 -2.98 -7.26 -11.34
C LYS A 45 -1.88 -8.03 -12.07
N LEU A 46 -0.68 -8.06 -11.50
CA LEU A 46 0.48 -8.69 -12.14
C LEU A 46 0.48 -10.21 -12.00
N ILE A 47 0.15 -10.72 -10.81
CA ILE A 47 0.27 -12.15 -10.49
C ILE A 47 -1.00 -12.92 -10.85
N HIS A 48 -2.17 -12.35 -10.58
CA HIS A 48 -3.44 -13.08 -10.71
C HIS A 48 -4.25 -12.68 -11.95
N LEU A 49 -4.12 -11.44 -12.43
CA LEU A 49 -4.98 -10.90 -13.48
C LEU A 49 -4.31 -10.80 -14.85
N LYS A 50 -2.98 -11.04 -14.94
CA LYS A 50 -2.16 -10.91 -16.17
C LYS A 50 -2.45 -9.61 -16.96
N LEU A 51 -2.85 -8.54 -16.26
CA LEU A 51 -3.14 -7.26 -16.90
C LEU A 51 -1.82 -6.52 -17.09
N ALA A 52 -1.40 -6.37 -18.35
CA ALA A 52 -0.30 -5.50 -18.73
C ALA A 52 -0.55 -4.11 -18.12
N ARG A 53 0.45 -3.56 -17.43
CA ARG A 53 0.36 -2.23 -16.81
C ARG A 53 0.13 -1.17 -17.90
N ASN A 54 -1.12 -0.87 -18.19
CA ASN A 54 -1.49 0.40 -18.81
C ASN A 54 -1.28 1.47 -17.75
N GLY A 55 -0.07 2.04 -17.75
CA GLY A 55 0.32 3.11 -16.86
C GLY A 55 -0.54 4.35 -17.11
N ARG A 56 -1.16 4.86 -16.04
CA ARG A 56 -1.58 6.26 -15.91
C ARG A 56 -1.67 6.61 -14.42
N PRO A 57 -1.49 7.89 -14.05
CA PRO A 57 -0.41 8.34 -13.17
C PRO A 57 -0.89 8.44 -11.72
N LYS A 58 0.07 8.68 -10.81
CA LYS A 58 -0.18 8.98 -9.40
C LYS A 58 -1.27 10.04 -9.25
N ALA A 59 -2.46 9.63 -8.81
CA ALA A 59 -3.43 10.53 -8.19
C ALA A 59 -3.11 10.61 -6.69
N SER A 60 -2.09 11.40 -6.35
CA SER A 60 -1.94 11.93 -4.99
C SER A 60 -2.66 13.28 -4.93
N ALA A 61 -3.98 13.26 -5.09
CA ALA A 61 -4.85 14.35 -4.72
C ALA A 61 -5.59 13.95 -3.46
N LEU A 62 -5.09 14.42 -2.31
CA LEU A 62 -5.93 14.72 -1.17
C LEU A 62 -5.36 15.99 -0.53
N LYS A 63 -5.92 17.11 -0.97
CA LYS A 63 -6.00 18.36 -0.21
C LYS A 63 -7.23 18.20 0.70
N ALA A 64 -7.03 18.35 2.00
CA ALA A 64 -8.03 18.63 3.03
C ALA A 64 -7.23 18.68 4.34
N GLU A 65 -7.19 19.74 5.13
CA GLU A 65 -7.75 21.10 5.15
C GLU A 65 -6.69 21.98 5.84
#